data_AF-A0A7X5HZF4-F1
#
_entry.id   AF-A0A7X5HZF4-F1
#
_cell.length_a   1.000
_cell.length_b   1.000
_cell.length_c   1.000
_cell.angle_alpha   90.00
_cell.angle_beta   90.00
_cell.angle_gamma   90.00
#
_symmetry.space_group_name_H-M   'P 1'
#
loop_
_entity.id
_entity.type
_entity.pdbx_description
1 polymer ?
#
loop_
_entity_poly.entity_id
_entity_poly.type
_entity_poly.pdbx_seq_one_letter_code
_entity_poly.pdbx_strand_id
1 'polypeptide(L)'
;MNERSLNTMKNIHIIRRMVATMANRLKKKGLTLSAAFKKAWELVKGKSINTRVTGVSKGNRQKALYRILTVYRPEQVRVSLERDRANLYNANAVNVIISVNGSKTYNLGCIPRNLAYIVSALIDKGIELIAAFKEVRGHYMSYMNYGAVITLKLA
;
A
#
# COMPACT_ATOMS: atom_id res chain seq x y z
N MET A 1 -7.84 36.21 10.18
CA MET A 1 -7.96 34.72 10.17
C MET A 1 -6.56 34.17 9.95
N ASN A 2 -6.01 33.40 10.90
CA ASN A 2 -4.57 33.05 10.95
C ASN A 2 -4.21 32.02 9.86
N GLU A 3 -3.03 32.10 9.22
CA GLU A 3 -2.61 31.20 8.12
C GLU A 3 -2.69 29.71 8.48
N ARG A 4 -2.40 29.38 9.75
CA ARG A 4 -2.59 28.02 10.29
C ARG A 4 -4.03 27.51 10.18
N SER A 5 -5.04 28.36 10.39
CA SER A 5 -6.45 27.93 10.32
C SER A 5 -6.92 27.73 8.87
N LEU A 6 -6.41 28.56 7.95
CA LEU A 6 -6.61 28.39 6.50
C LEU A 6 -5.98 27.11 5.97
N ASN A 7 -4.77 26.77 6.41
CA ASN A 7 -4.09 25.54 6.00
C ASN A 7 -4.80 24.29 6.56
N THR A 8 -5.29 24.37 7.80
CA THR A 8 -6.05 23.29 8.45
C THR A 8 -7.41 23.04 7.77
N MET A 9 -8.12 24.10 7.39
CA MET A 9 -9.38 23.99 6.63
C MET A 9 -9.17 23.48 5.20
N LYS A 10 -8.13 23.93 4.49
CA LYS A 10 -7.81 23.37 3.16
C LYS A 10 -7.53 21.87 3.25
N ASN A 11 -6.81 21.43 4.29
CA ASN A 11 -6.54 20.02 4.53
C ASN A 11 -7.80 19.19 4.81
N ILE A 12 -8.77 19.70 5.59
CA ILE A 12 -10.00 18.93 5.88
C ILE A 12 -10.90 18.76 4.65
N HIS A 13 -11.00 19.77 3.77
CA HIS A 13 -11.76 19.67 2.53
C HIS A 13 -11.13 18.69 1.55
N ILE A 14 -9.79 18.69 1.45
CA ILE A 14 -9.04 17.72 0.62
C ILE A 14 -9.26 16.30 1.16
N ILE A 15 -9.15 16.09 2.48
CA ILE A 15 -9.42 14.82 3.17
C ILE A 15 -10.84 14.33 2.88
N ARG A 16 -11.87 15.16 3.08
CA ARG A 16 -13.26 14.79 2.82
C ARG A 16 -13.48 14.44 1.34
N ARG A 17 -12.88 15.21 0.43
CA ARG A 17 -12.97 14.95 -1.02
C ARG A 17 -12.28 13.65 -1.39
N MET A 18 -11.12 13.33 -0.81
CA MET A 18 -10.44 12.06 -1.00
C MET A 18 -11.27 10.90 -0.48
N VAL A 19 -11.79 10.98 0.75
CA VAL A 19 -12.64 9.96 1.36
C VAL A 19 -13.87 9.70 0.50
N ALA A 20 -14.59 10.75 0.10
CA ALA A 20 -15.78 10.62 -0.74
C ALA A 20 -15.46 10.02 -2.11
N THR A 21 -14.35 10.45 -2.73
CA THR A 21 -13.89 9.90 -4.01
C THR A 21 -13.57 8.41 -3.88
N MET A 22 -12.82 8.03 -2.83
CA MET A 22 -12.44 6.64 -2.55
C MET A 22 -13.65 5.78 -2.23
N ALA A 23 -14.58 6.26 -1.41
CA ALA A 23 -15.80 5.55 -1.06
C ALA A 23 -16.71 5.31 -2.28
N ASN A 24 -16.91 6.32 -3.12
CA ASN A 24 -17.71 6.16 -4.34
C ASN A 24 -17.10 5.13 -5.30
N ARG A 25 -15.77 5.08 -5.39
CA ARG A 25 -15.04 4.09 -6.19
C ARG A 25 -15.15 2.67 -5.61
N LEU A 26 -15.07 2.53 -4.28
CA LEU A 26 -15.26 1.25 -3.59
C LEU A 26 -16.70 0.72 -3.71
N LYS A 27 -17.71 1.59 -3.64
CA LYS A 27 -19.12 1.24 -3.87
C LYS A 27 -19.34 0.64 -5.26
N LYS A 28 -18.76 1.25 -6.31
CA LYS A 28 -18.81 0.73 -7.69
C LYS A 28 -18.18 -0.66 -7.86
N LYS A 29 -17.43 -1.15 -6.86
CA LYS A 29 -16.80 -2.48 -6.84
C LYS A 29 -17.56 -3.50 -5.98
N GLY A 30 -18.79 -3.18 -5.55
CA GLY A 30 -19.66 -4.11 -4.84
C GLY A 30 -19.64 -3.98 -3.31
N LEU A 31 -18.91 -3.00 -2.76
CA LEU A 31 -19.07 -2.68 -1.34
C LEU A 31 -20.36 -1.90 -1.11
N THR A 32 -21.01 -2.13 0.04
CA THR A 32 -22.07 -1.24 0.50
C THR A 32 -21.52 0.16 0.73
N LEU A 33 -22.36 1.19 0.56
CA LEU A 33 -21.97 2.59 0.72
C LEU A 33 -21.30 2.84 2.10
N SER A 34 -21.87 2.27 3.16
CA SER A 34 -21.33 2.37 4.52
C SER A 34 -19.95 1.71 4.66
N ALA A 35 -19.77 0.49 4.15
CA ALA A 35 -18.47 -0.19 4.18
C ALA A 35 -17.41 0.57 3.37
N ALA A 36 -17.80 1.14 2.23
CA ALA A 36 -16.92 1.92 1.38
C ALA A 36 -16.44 3.21 2.06
N PHE A 37 -17.33 3.95 2.72
CA PHE A 37 -16.98 5.15 3.47
C PHE A 37 -16.13 4.84 4.71
N LYS A 38 -16.45 3.79 5.48
CA LYS A 38 -15.62 3.35 6.62
C LYS A 38 -14.19 3.03 6.18
N LYS A 39 -14.03 2.25 5.10
CA LYS A 39 -12.72 1.84 4.58
C LYS A 39 -11.92 3.02 3.99
N ALA A 40 -12.61 3.93 3.31
CA ALA A 40 -12.00 5.17 2.83
C ALA A 40 -11.57 6.10 3.97
N TRP A 41 -12.35 6.14 5.05
CA TRP A 41 -12.05 6.92 6.25
C TRP A 41 -10.90 6.32 7.07
N GLU A 42 -10.83 5.00 7.21
CA GLU A 42 -9.70 4.29 7.83
C GLU A 42 -8.37 4.60 7.13
N LEU A 43 -8.38 4.65 5.79
CA LEU A 43 -7.23 5.05 4.97
C LEU A 43 -6.77 6.48 5.26
N VAL A 44 -7.71 7.40 5.49
CA VAL A 44 -7.42 8.84 5.55
C VAL A 44 -7.22 9.36 6.98
N LYS A 45 -7.87 8.78 8.00
CA LYS A 45 -7.77 9.23 9.41
C LYS A 45 -6.65 8.56 10.22
N GLY A 46 -5.77 7.79 9.60
CA GLY A 46 -4.46 7.52 10.21
C GLY A 46 -4.34 6.27 11.08
N LYS A 47 -5.12 5.21 10.87
CA LYS A 47 -4.86 3.92 11.55
C LYS A 47 -3.85 3.02 10.85
N SER A 48 -3.43 3.37 9.63
CA SER A 48 -2.68 2.52 8.71
C SER A 48 -3.48 1.32 8.18
N ILE A 49 -3.18 0.89 6.96
CA ILE A 49 -3.78 -0.29 6.34
C ILE A 49 -2.71 -1.35 6.16
N ASN A 50 -2.99 -2.54 6.67
CA ASN A 50 -2.23 -3.73 6.36
C ASN A 50 -2.77 -4.32 5.06
N THR A 51 -1.89 -4.51 4.09
CA THR A 51 -2.24 -5.07 2.79
C THR A 51 -1.23 -6.14 2.38
N ARG A 52 -1.70 -7.17 1.70
CA ARG A 52 -0.83 -8.22 1.15
C ARG A 52 -0.18 -7.70 -0.14
N VAL A 53 1.10 -8.02 -0.35
CA VAL A 53 1.77 -7.80 -1.64
C VAL A 53 1.35 -8.89 -2.63
N THR A 54 0.97 -8.49 -3.85
CA THR A 54 0.60 -9.43 -4.93
C THR A 54 1.78 -9.72 -5.85
N GLY A 55 1.74 -10.86 -6.56
CA GLY A 55 2.80 -11.25 -7.50
C GLY A 55 4.05 -11.83 -6.85
N VAL A 56 4.00 -12.12 -5.55
CA VAL A 56 5.10 -12.66 -4.75
C VAL A 56 5.48 -14.11 -5.07
N SER A 57 4.65 -14.83 -5.83
CA SER A 57 4.94 -16.20 -6.27
C SER A 57 5.84 -16.26 -7.52
N LYS A 58 6.07 -15.14 -8.21
CA LYS A 58 6.82 -15.12 -9.48
C LYS A 58 8.33 -15.00 -9.25
N GLY A 59 9.12 -15.73 -10.04
CA GLY A 59 10.58 -15.65 -10.04
C GLY A 59 11.20 -15.94 -8.66
N ASN A 60 12.27 -15.24 -8.31
CA ASN A 60 13.01 -15.46 -7.06
C ASN A 60 12.35 -14.85 -5.81
N ARG A 61 11.10 -14.38 -5.90
CA ARG A 61 10.40 -13.70 -4.79
C ARG A 61 10.09 -14.62 -3.61
N GLN A 62 9.80 -15.91 -3.84
CA GLN A 62 9.62 -16.87 -2.74
C GLN A 62 10.92 -17.10 -1.95
N LYS A 63 12.06 -17.23 -2.65
CA LYS A 63 13.39 -17.30 -2.01
C LYS A 63 13.72 -16.02 -1.23
N ALA A 64 13.36 -14.85 -1.78
CA ALA A 64 13.53 -13.58 -1.10
C ALA A 64 12.69 -13.49 0.18
N LEU A 65 11.42 -13.90 0.15
CA LEU A 65 10.54 -13.92 1.32
C LEU A 65 11.04 -14.89 2.40
N TYR A 66 11.50 -16.07 2.01
CA TYR A 66 12.10 -17.03 2.93
C TYR A 66 13.33 -16.43 3.63
N ARG A 67 14.23 -15.78 2.89
CA ARG A 67 15.40 -15.09 3.46
C ARG A 67 14.99 -13.94 4.38
N ILE A 68 13.97 -13.16 4.01
CA ILE A 68 13.44 -12.10 4.87
C ILE A 68 12.95 -12.65 6.20
N LEU A 69 12.16 -13.73 6.16
CA LEU A 69 11.61 -14.36 7.35
C LEU A 69 12.68 -14.93 8.28
N THR A 70 13.75 -15.51 7.72
CA THR A 70 14.75 -16.27 8.49
C THR A 70 15.95 -15.45 8.96
N VAL A 71 16.30 -14.37 8.25
CA VAL A 71 17.55 -13.63 8.49
C VAL A 71 17.30 -12.24 9.06
N TYR A 72 16.16 -11.62 8.78
CA TYR A 72 15.95 -10.19 9.03
C TYR A 72 14.74 -9.93 9.90
N ARG A 73 14.83 -8.88 10.71
CA ARG A 73 13.67 -8.33 11.43
C ARG A 73 12.86 -7.43 10.49
N PRO A 74 11.53 -7.32 10.68
CA PRO A 74 10.70 -6.46 9.83
C PRO A 74 11.19 -5.02 9.71
N GLU A 75 11.73 -4.45 10.79
CA GLU A 75 12.21 -3.07 10.84
C GLU A 75 13.47 -2.84 9.98
N GLN A 76 14.20 -3.91 9.65
CA GLN A 76 15.37 -3.87 8.78
C GLN A 76 14.98 -3.87 7.29
N VAL A 77 13.73 -4.17 6.97
CA VAL A 77 13.20 -4.22 5.60
C VAL A 77 12.55 -2.87 5.29
N ARG A 78 13.28 -2.02 4.57
CA ARG A 78 12.75 -0.76 4.07
C ARG A 78 11.83 -1.01 2.88
N VAL A 79 10.69 -0.34 2.86
CA VAL A 79 9.70 -0.44 1.79
C VAL A 79 9.51 0.93 1.15
N SER A 80 9.53 0.97 -0.18
CA SER A 80 9.12 2.12 -0.97
C SER A 80 8.08 1.70 -2.02
N LEU A 81 7.28 2.67 -2.43
CA LEU A 81 6.25 2.49 -3.44
C LEU A 81 6.67 3.17 -4.73
N GLU A 82 6.62 2.44 -5.84
CA GLU A 82 6.99 2.98 -7.14
C GLU A 82 5.81 2.90 -8.09
N ARG A 83 5.50 4.03 -8.72
CA ARG A 83 4.36 4.15 -9.61
C ARG A 83 4.70 3.61 -11.00
N ASP A 84 4.12 2.47 -11.37
CA ASP A 84 4.32 1.86 -12.68
C ASP A 84 3.21 2.32 -13.66
N ARG A 85 3.48 3.41 -14.37
CA ARG A 85 2.56 4.00 -15.36
C ARG A 85 2.57 3.26 -16.71
N ALA A 86 3.65 2.53 -17.00
CA ALA A 86 3.82 1.79 -18.24
C ALA A 86 3.21 0.38 -18.19
N ASN A 87 2.63 -0.01 -17.05
CA ASN A 87 2.07 -1.33 -16.87
C ASN A 87 0.90 -1.61 -17.83
N LEU A 88 1.12 -2.54 -18.76
CA LEU A 88 0.15 -2.90 -19.80
C LEU A 88 -1.14 -3.54 -19.25
N TYR A 89 -1.09 -4.13 -18.06
CA TYR A 89 -2.22 -4.88 -17.47
C TYR A 89 -3.03 -4.08 -16.46
N ASN A 90 -2.41 -3.10 -15.82
CA ASN A 90 -3.03 -2.27 -14.79
C ASN A 90 -2.44 -0.87 -14.81
N ALA A 91 -3.14 0.07 -15.45
CA ALA A 91 -2.75 1.48 -15.49
C ALA A 91 -2.49 2.08 -14.09
N ASN A 92 -3.07 1.52 -13.03
CA ASN A 92 -2.88 1.96 -11.64
C ASN A 92 -1.83 1.17 -10.86
N ALA A 93 -0.94 0.43 -11.53
CA ALA A 93 0.04 -0.41 -10.87
C ALA A 93 0.97 0.41 -9.96
N VAL A 94 1.17 -0.08 -8.74
CA VAL A 94 2.13 0.44 -7.78
C VAL A 94 2.97 -0.72 -7.31
N ASN A 95 4.26 -0.68 -7.64
CA ASN A 95 5.23 -1.70 -7.26
C ASN A 95 5.65 -1.49 -5.80
N VAL A 96 5.85 -2.61 -5.12
CA VAL A 96 6.39 -2.66 -3.76
C VAL A 96 7.87 -2.98 -3.89
N ILE A 97 8.70 -1.96 -3.69
CA ILE A 97 10.15 -2.08 -3.75
C ILE A 97 10.66 -2.22 -2.32
N ILE A 98 11.56 -3.18 -2.11
CA ILE A 98 12.18 -3.42 -0.80
C ILE A 98 13.70 -3.28 -0.87
N SER A 99 14.31 -2.95 0.26
CA SER A 99 15.75 -3.12 0.50
C SER A 99 15.97 -3.54 1.94
N VAL A 100 17.06 -4.24 2.21
CA VAL A 100 17.38 -4.71 3.56
C VAL A 100 18.76 -4.21 3.95
N ASN A 101 18.90 -3.54 5.10
CA ASN A 101 20.18 -3.02 5.60
C ASN A 101 21.03 -2.26 4.54
N GLY A 102 20.39 -1.55 3.61
CA GLY A 102 21.11 -0.81 2.55
C GLY A 102 21.49 -1.65 1.33
N SER A 103 21.00 -2.88 1.21
CA SER A 103 21.13 -3.68 -0.01
C SER A 103 20.54 -2.98 -1.23
N LYS A 104 20.91 -3.46 -2.42
CA LYS A 104 20.22 -3.11 -3.67
C LYS A 104 18.71 -3.30 -3.53
N THR A 105 17.96 -2.40 -4.17
CA THR A 105 16.50 -2.47 -4.21
C THR A 105 16.03 -3.68 -5.01
N TYR A 106 14.90 -4.26 -4.59
CA TYR A 106 14.29 -5.42 -5.20
C TYR A 106 12.78 -5.25 -5.30
N ASN A 107 12.21 -5.50 -6.48
CA ASN A 107 10.76 -5.47 -6.67
C ASN A 107 10.12 -6.76 -6.11
N LEU A 108 9.53 -6.63 -4.93
CA LEU A 108 8.88 -7.74 -4.24
C LEU A 108 7.52 -8.11 -4.86
N GLY A 109 6.88 -7.20 -5.56
CA GLY A 109 5.57 -7.40 -6.18
C GLY A 109 4.82 -6.08 -6.32
N CYS A 110 3.49 -6.13 -6.25
CA CYS A 110 2.64 -4.96 -6.45
C CYS A 110 1.57 -4.83 -5.36
N ILE A 111 1.11 -3.60 -5.14
CA ILE A 111 -0.12 -3.32 -4.40
C ILE A 111 -1.29 -4.05 -5.09
N PRO A 112 -2.17 -4.75 -4.35
CA PRO A 112 -3.35 -5.40 -4.90
C PRO A 112 -4.19 -4.43 -5.74
N ARG A 113 -4.73 -4.90 -6.87
CA ARG A 113 -5.47 -4.05 -7.83
C ARG A 113 -6.62 -3.26 -7.19
N ASN A 114 -7.32 -3.84 -6.21
CA ASN A 114 -8.41 -3.18 -5.48
C ASN A 114 -7.95 -1.98 -4.63
N LEU A 115 -6.68 -1.96 -4.21
CA LEU A 115 -6.07 -0.85 -3.46
C LEU A 115 -5.19 0.04 -4.34
N ALA A 116 -4.63 -0.51 -5.42
CA ALA A 116 -3.66 0.16 -6.28
C ALA A 116 -4.20 1.47 -6.86
N TYR A 117 -5.48 1.52 -7.25
CA TYR A 117 -6.11 2.74 -7.77
C TYR A 117 -6.20 3.90 -6.77
N ILE A 118 -6.31 3.59 -5.49
CA ILE A 118 -6.32 4.59 -4.43
C ILE A 118 -4.89 5.08 -4.21
N VAL A 119 -3.97 4.14 -4.00
CA VAL A 119 -2.56 4.41 -3.73
C VAL A 119 -1.92 5.18 -4.90
N SER A 120 -2.20 4.78 -6.14
CA SER A 120 -1.74 5.48 -7.33
C SER A 120 -2.24 6.92 -7.37
N ALA A 121 -3.53 7.16 -7.11
CA ALA A 121 -4.10 8.50 -7.13
C ALA A 121 -3.56 9.41 -6.02
N LEU A 122 -3.14 8.84 -4.88
CA LEU A 122 -2.46 9.60 -3.81
C LEU A 122 -1.05 9.99 -4.25
N ILE A 123 -0.27 9.04 -4.75
CA ILE A 123 1.09 9.27 -5.28
C ILE A 123 1.06 10.28 -6.44
N ASP A 124 0.14 10.12 -7.39
CA ASP A 124 0.01 10.99 -8.56
C ASP A 124 -0.38 12.44 -8.18
N LYS A 125 -0.91 12.65 -6.97
CA LYS A 125 -1.23 13.97 -6.39
C LYS A 125 -0.12 14.52 -5.48
N GLY A 126 1.01 13.84 -5.38
CA GLY A 126 2.11 14.23 -4.50
C GLY A 126 1.81 14.03 -3.01
N ILE A 127 0.81 13.22 -2.67
CA ILE A 127 0.51 12.91 -1.27
C ILE A 127 1.42 11.78 -0.82
N GLU A 128 2.25 12.06 0.17
CA GLU A 128 3.23 11.13 0.68
C GLU A 128 2.56 9.98 1.48
N LEU A 129 3.00 8.76 1.17
CA LEU A 129 2.57 7.54 1.84
C LEU A 129 3.80 6.84 2.44
N ILE A 130 3.78 6.65 3.75
CA ILE A 130 4.74 5.81 4.46
C ILE A 130 4.32 4.35 4.26
N ALA A 131 5.24 3.56 3.72
CA ALA A 131 5.11 2.11 3.63
C ALA A 131 6.12 1.43 4.57
N ALA A 132 5.67 0.45 5.35
CA ALA A 132 6.52 -0.31 6.25
C ALA A 132 6.31 -1.80 6.02
N PHE A 133 7.40 -2.58 6.09
CA PHE A 133 7.29 -4.03 6.07
C PHE A 133 6.71 -4.51 7.41
N LYS A 134 5.71 -5.38 7.37
CA LYS A 134 5.09 -5.88 8.59
C LYS A 134 5.56 -7.29 8.93
N GLU A 135 5.34 -8.21 8.00
CA GLU A 135 5.60 -9.64 8.24
C GLU A 135 5.56 -10.44 6.93
N VAL A 136 6.20 -11.60 6.96
CA VAL A 136 5.95 -12.69 6.01
C VAL A 136 4.85 -13.57 6.60
N ARG A 137 3.89 -14.00 5.77
CA ARG A 137 2.81 -14.93 6.15
C ARG A 137 2.73 -16.10 5.17
N GLY A 138 1.95 -17.13 5.51
CA GLY A 138 1.79 -18.30 4.65
C GLY A 138 2.87 -19.33 4.90
N HIS A 139 2.96 -20.33 4.02
CA HIS A 139 3.83 -21.50 4.19
C HIS A 139 3.58 -22.28 5.51
N TYR A 140 2.31 -22.35 5.95
CA TYR A 140 1.89 -23.18 7.09
C TYR A 140 1.97 -24.69 6.75
N MET A 141 1.95 -25.02 5.46
CA MET A 141 2.17 -26.36 4.91
C MET A 141 3.16 -26.25 3.74
N SER A 142 3.89 -27.33 3.45
CA SER A 142 4.98 -27.35 2.46
C SER A 142 4.58 -26.95 1.03
N TYR A 143 3.30 -27.11 0.66
CA TYR A 143 2.78 -26.72 -0.64
C TYR A 143 2.27 -25.27 -0.70
N MET A 144 2.26 -24.54 0.43
CA MET A 144 1.77 -23.17 0.50
C MET A 144 2.90 -22.17 0.25
N ASN A 145 2.65 -21.18 -0.60
CA ASN A 145 3.58 -20.09 -0.83
C ASN A 145 3.68 -19.12 0.37
N TYR A 146 4.84 -18.50 0.52
CA TYR A 146 5.02 -17.31 1.33
C TYR A 146 4.31 -16.09 0.70
N GLY A 147 3.75 -15.25 1.55
CA GLY A 147 3.20 -13.95 1.26
C GLY A 147 3.90 -12.86 2.07
N ALA A 148 3.84 -11.63 1.59
CA ALA A 148 4.28 -10.45 2.35
C ALA A 148 3.09 -9.58 2.72
N VAL A 149 3.15 -9.01 3.92
CA VAL A 149 2.24 -7.98 4.40
C VAL A 149 3.03 -6.70 4.63
N ILE A 150 2.52 -5.60 4.09
CA ILE A 150 3.04 -4.26 4.36
C ILE A 150 1.95 -3.40 5.00
N THR A 151 2.38 -2.39 5.73
CA THR A 151 1.55 -1.37 6.32
C THR A 151 1.68 -0.09 5.49
N LEU A 152 0.55 0.52 5.13
CA LEU A 152 0.49 1.81 4.44
C LEU A 152 -0.12 2.85 5.37
N LYS A 153 0.50 4.01 5.48
CA LYS A 153 0.02 5.14 6.28
C LYS A 153 0.25 6.44 5.50
N LEU A 154 -0.64 7.41 5.64
CA LEU A 154 -0.33 8.79 5.22
C LEU A 154 0.81 9.33 6.10
N ALA A 155 1.73 10.08 5.50
CA ALA A 155 2.77 10.80 6.23
C ALA A 155 2.15 11.84 7.20
#